data_AF-A0A7R7AM59-F1
#
_entry.id   AF-A0A7R7AM59-F1
#
_cell.length_a   1.000
_cell.length_b   1.000
_cell.length_c   1.000
_cell.angle_alpha   90.00
_cell.angle_beta   90.00
_cell.angle_gamma   90.00
#
_symmetry.space_group_name_H-M   'P 1'
#
loop_
_entity.id
_entity.type
_entity.pdbx_description
1 polymer ?
#
loop_
_entity_poly.entity_id
_entity_poly.type
_entity_poly.pdbx_seq_one_letter_code
_entity_poly.pdbx_strand_id
1 'polypeptide(L)'
;MTDSDNSTTLPSVTTSRRDRQTASEPGRLEDADPAILVMRGWSRAQHVSHVLCRLQQRLERRVLDAADPEGIDEKVGYSIACQAEVEATTAALKLQDKLPHIQARSLLGIVAKLEIIAGADRDIDDPTDFPWPHIASVLRDLKKIAGGLPLERPERSVVQADCKRFQAKAADLLGLEKHASKLRLGAATVVGTSSG
;
A
#
# COMPACT_ATOMS: atom_id res chain seq x y z
N MET A 1 -41.58 18.57 -64.03
CA MET A 1 -40.26 18.86 -63.44
C MET A 1 -40.48 19.02 -61.94
N THR A 2 -39.90 18.08 -61.18
CA THR A 2 -39.18 18.24 -59.89
C THR A 2 -39.14 19.66 -59.31
N ASP A 3 -39.32 19.96 -58.03
CA ASP A 3 -38.97 19.30 -56.74
C ASP A 3 -39.98 19.76 -55.66
N SER A 4 -40.57 18.88 -54.83
CA SER A 4 -40.03 18.16 -53.65
C SER A 4 -40.18 18.93 -52.33
N ASP A 5 -40.85 18.26 -51.39
CA ASP A 5 -41.23 18.69 -50.03
C ASP A 5 -40.04 18.91 -49.09
N ASN A 6 -40.17 19.87 -48.17
CA ASN A 6 -39.42 19.85 -46.90
C ASN A 6 -40.26 20.47 -45.77
N SER A 7 -41.09 19.65 -45.12
CA SER A 7 -41.80 20.00 -43.90
C SER A 7 -40.99 19.51 -42.70
N THR A 8 -40.47 20.45 -41.91
CA THR A 8 -39.57 20.19 -40.79
C THR A 8 -40.37 19.77 -39.56
N THR A 9 -40.48 18.46 -39.31
CA THR A 9 -41.04 17.93 -38.05
C THR A 9 -39.91 17.38 -37.18
N LEU A 10 -39.62 18.07 -36.08
CA LEU A 10 -38.63 17.67 -35.09
C LEU A 10 -39.16 16.47 -34.27
N PRO A 11 -38.41 15.38 -34.10
CA PRO A 11 -38.82 14.31 -33.20
C PRO A 11 -38.60 14.73 -31.74
N SER A 12 -39.64 14.52 -30.92
CA SER A 12 -39.57 14.66 -29.47
C SER A 12 -38.57 13.64 -28.90
N VAL A 13 -37.54 14.14 -28.21
CA VAL A 13 -36.59 13.33 -27.43
C VAL A 13 -37.36 12.65 -26.30
N THR A 14 -37.70 11.38 -26.50
CA THR A 14 -38.10 10.51 -25.39
C THR A 14 -36.86 10.27 -24.53
N THR A 15 -36.83 10.91 -23.37
CA THR A 15 -35.88 10.60 -22.30
C THR A 15 -36.13 9.16 -21.89
N SER A 16 -35.29 8.25 -22.40
CA SER A 16 -35.29 6.84 -22.03
C SER A 16 -34.94 6.73 -20.55
N ARG A 17 -36.01 6.60 -19.76
CA ARG A 17 -36.00 6.11 -18.39
C ARG A 17 -35.60 4.62 -18.39
N ARG A 18 -34.30 4.37 -18.54
CA ARG A 18 -33.55 3.11 -18.38
C ARG A 18 -32.09 3.55 -18.60
N ASP A 19 -31.19 3.67 -17.65
CA ASP A 19 -30.95 2.84 -16.47
C ASP A 19 -30.52 3.70 -15.29
N ARG A 20 -31.39 3.76 -14.28
CA ARG A 20 -30.99 4.09 -12.91
C ARG A 20 -30.97 2.78 -12.14
N GLN A 21 -29.97 1.96 -12.41
CA GLN A 21 -29.64 0.76 -11.66
C GLN A 21 -28.14 0.77 -11.31
N THR A 22 -27.75 1.79 -10.57
CA THR A 22 -26.66 1.66 -9.59
C THR A 22 -27.27 1.13 -8.30
N ALA A 23 -27.77 -0.11 -8.35
CA ALA A 23 -27.93 -0.91 -7.15
C ALA A 23 -26.61 -1.67 -7.00
N SER A 24 -25.87 -1.32 -5.97
CA SER A 24 -24.64 -1.99 -5.57
C SER A 24 -24.91 -3.49 -5.40
N GLU A 25 -24.52 -4.28 -6.39
CA GLU A 25 -24.49 -5.75 -6.32
C GLU A 25 -23.38 -6.16 -5.34
N PRO A 26 -23.71 -6.72 -4.17
CA PRO A 26 -22.72 -7.18 -3.19
C PRO A 26 -21.96 -8.44 -3.68
N GLY A 27 -22.37 -9.05 -4.79
CA GLY A 27 -21.82 -10.32 -5.29
C GLY A 27 -20.51 -10.23 -6.08
N ARG A 28 -20.10 -9.05 -6.58
CA ARG A 28 -18.88 -8.94 -7.42
C ARG A 28 -17.56 -8.94 -6.64
N LEU A 29 -17.62 -8.67 -5.34
CA LEU A 29 -16.44 -8.63 -4.47
C LEU A 29 -16.06 -10.02 -3.93
N GLU A 30 -17.01 -10.97 -3.88
CA GLU A 30 -16.75 -12.34 -3.43
C GLU A 30 -16.23 -13.28 -4.53
N ASP A 31 -16.34 -12.88 -5.81
CA ASP A 31 -15.81 -13.60 -6.98
C ASP A 31 -14.43 -13.09 -7.44
N ALA A 32 -13.84 -12.14 -6.70
CA ALA A 32 -12.51 -11.64 -7.04
C ALA A 32 -11.43 -12.70 -6.74
N ASP A 33 -10.55 -12.96 -7.71
CA ASP A 33 -9.42 -13.86 -7.53
C ASP A 33 -8.60 -13.45 -6.28
N PRO A 34 -8.40 -14.36 -5.31
CA PRO A 34 -7.74 -14.02 -4.06
C PRO A 34 -6.29 -13.53 -4.27
N ALA A 35 -5.61 -13.96 -5.33
CA ALA A 35 -4.28 -13.45 -5.67
C ALA A 35 -4.32 -11.96 -6.08
N ILE A 36 -5.37 -11.51 -6.75
CA ILE A 36 -5.57 -10.10 -7.12
C ILE A 36 -5.81 -9.25 -5.86
N LEU A 37 -6.60 -9.76 -4.91
CA LEU A 37 -6.84 -9.06 -3.64
C LEU A 37 -5.55 -8.87 -2.84
N VAL A 38 -4.71 -9.92 -2.76
CA VAL A 38 -3.41 -9.83 -2.09
C VAL A 38 -2.47 -8.88 -2.81
N MET A 39 -2.41 -8.92 -4.14
CA MET A 39 -1.62 -7.96 -4.91
C MET A 39 -2.04 -6.52 -4.62
N ARG A 40 -3.34 -6.22 -4.60
CA ARG A 40 -3.83 -4.86 -4.27
C ARG A 40 -3.43 -4.42 -2.86
N GLY A 41 -3.53 -5.31 -1.88
CA GLY A 41 -3.08 -5.04 -0.51
C GLY A 41 -1.58 -4.80 -0.45
N TRP A 42 -0.81 -5.63 -1.14
CA TRP A 42 0.64 -5.59 -1.15
C TRP A 42 1.17 -4.33 -1.85
N SER A 43 0.67 -4.01 -3.05
CA SER A 43 1.06 -2.80 -3.78
C SER A 43 0.74 -1.53 -2.99
N ARG A 44 -0.37 -1.52 -2.24
CA ARG A 44 -0.73 -0.41 -1.37
C ARG A 44 0.23 -0.28 -0.19
N ALA A 45 0.50 -1.37 0.52
CA ALA A 45 1.42 -1.39 1.64
C ALA A 45 2.84 -0.96 1.21
N GLN A 46 3.31 -1.46 0.06
CA GLN A 46 4.62 -1.10 -0.47
C GLN A 46 4.67 0.35 -0.97
N HIS A 47 3.59 0.85 -1.58
CA HIS A 47 3.55 2.27 -1.96
C HIS A 47 3.62 3.17 -0.72
N VAL A 48 2.88 2.82 0.34
CA VAL A 48 2.88 3.56 1.60
C VAL A 48 4.23 3.48 2.31
N SER A 49 4.91 2.31 2.29
CA SER A 49 6.26 2.20 2.86
C SER A 49 7.25 3.12 2.14
N HIS A 50 7.23 3.19 0.81
CA HIS A 50 8.08 4.13 0.05
C HIS A 50 7.79 5.59 0.41
N VAL A 51 6.52 5.96 0.58
CA VAL A 51 6.16 7.33 1.00
C VAL A 51 6.68 7.63 2.41
N LEU A 52 6.54 6.69 3.34
CA LEU A 52 7.02 6.84 4.71
C LEU A 52 8.55 6.85 4.79
N CYS A 53 9.25 6.05 3.99
CA CYS A 53 10.70 6.10 3.84
C CYS A 53 11.18 7.49 3.42
N ARG A 54 10.54 8.10 2.40
CA ARG A 54 10.87 9.47 1.99
C ARG A 54 10.59 10.50 3.09
N LEU A 55 9.56 10.29 3.91
CA LEU A 55 9.29 11.15 5.07
C LEU A 55 10.37 10.97 6.15
N GLN A 56 10.72 9.72 6.48
CA GLN A 56 11.77 9.34 7.42
C GLN A 56 13.10 9.99 7.01
N GLN A 57 13.56 9.84 5.76
CA GLN A 57 14.77 10.47 5.23
C GLN A 57 14.75 12.02 5.26
N ARG A 58 13.57 12.65 5.16
CA ARG A 58 13.45 14.11 5.28
C ARG A 58 13.57 14.57 6.73
N LEU A 59 12.97 13.84 7.66
CA LEU A 59 13.05 14.14 9.09
C LEU A 59 14.44 13.83 9.63
N GLU A 60 15.07 12.75 9.17
CA GLU A 60 16.46 12.41 9.47
C GLU A 60 17.39 13.58 9.16
N ARG A 61 17.31 14.13 7.95
CA ARG A 61 18.10 15.30 7.55
C ARG A 61 17.86 16.49 8.46
N ARG A 62 16.61 16.78 8.83
CA ARG A 62 16.29 17.88 9.75
C ARG A 62 16.90 17.67 11.14
N VAL A 63 16.80 16.46 11.68
CA VAL A 63 17.40 16.10 12.96
C VAL A 63 18.92 16.21 12.92
N LEU A 64 19.56 15.87 11.79
CA LEU A 64 21.01 16.00 11.61
C LEU A 64 21.46 17.46 11.41
N ASP A 65 20.67 18.27 10.70
CA ASP A 65 20.95 19.67 10.41
C ASP A 65 20.62 20.61 11.59
N ALA A 66 19.86 20.15 12.58
CA ALA A 66 19.47 20.94 13.74
C ALA A 66 20.70 21.32 14.58
N ALA A 67 20.93 22.62 14.72
CA ALA A 67 22.02 23.17 15.54
C ALA A 67 21.83 22.93 17.04
N ASP A 68 20.60 22.63 17.47
CA ASP A 68 20.25 22.29 18.84
C ASP A 68 19.91 20.79 18.96
N PRO A 69 20.73 19.99 19.69
CA PRO A 69 20.45 18.58 19.91
C PRO A 69 19.19 18.33 20.78
N GLU A 70 18.51 19.34 21.31
CA GLU A 70 17.28 19.21 22.11
C GLU A 70 15.97 19.37 21.31
N GLY A 71 15.98 19.33 19.98
CA GLY A 71 14.77 19.28 19.14
C GLY A 71 13.91 18.02 19.35
N ILE A 72 13.27 17.88 20.50
CA ILE A 72 12.53 16.69 20.93
C ILE A 72 11.38 16.39 19.97
N ASP A 73 10.69 17.42 19.46
CA ASP A 73 9.57 17.24 18.51
C ASP A 73 10.03 16.63 17.19
N GLU A 74 11.15 17.10 16.63
CA GLU A 74 11.72 16.56 15.38
C GLU A 74 12.22 15.13 15.56
N LYS A 75 12.86 14.83 16.69
CA LYS A 75 13.29 13.46 17.04
C LYS A 75 12.10 12.52 17.21
N VAL A 76 11.04 12.96 17.89
CA VAL A 76 9.80 12.18 18.04
C VAL A 76 9.15 11.94 16.69
N GLY A 77 9.04 12.97 15.85
CA GLY A 77 8.52 12.85 14.49
C GLY A 77 9.34 11.87 13.64
N TYR A 78 10.66 11.96 13.71
CA TYR A 78 11.58 11.03 13.03
C TYR A 78 11.39 9.58 13.50
N SER A 79 11.35 9.34 14.81
CA SER A 79 11.12 7.99 15.35
C SER A 79 9.78 7.42 14.93
N ILE A 80 8.71 8.23 14.95
CA ILE A 80 7.38 7.81 14.46
C ILE A 80 7.44 7.44 12.97
N ALA A 81 8.12 8.25 12.15
CA ALA A 81 8.26 7.97 10.72
C ALA A 81 9.04 6.68 10.44
N CYS A 82 10.13 6.44 11.17
CA CYS A 82 10.92 5.21 11.09
C CYS A 82 10.07 3.98 11.45
N GLN A 83 9.39 4.03 12.60
CA GLN A 83 8.54 2.90 13.01
C GLN A 83 7.35 2.71 12.05
N ALA A 84 6.76 3.78 11.53
CA ALA A 84 5.66 3.69 10.57
C ALA A 84 6.09 3.04 9.25
N GLU A 85 7.29 3.38 8.76
CA GLU A 85 7.90 2.74 7.60
C GLU A 85 8.08 1.23 7.83
N VAL A 86 8.68 0.86 8.96
CA VAL A 86 8.87 -0.56 9.35
C VAL A 86 7.54 -1.31 9.36
N GLU A 87 6.49 -0.71 9.93
CA GLU A 87 5.16 -1.31 9.98
C GLU A 87 4.53 -1.47 8.59
N ALA A 88 4.68 -0.50 7.70
CA ALA A 88 4.18 -0.57 6.33
C ALA A 88 4.93 -1.62 5.50
N THR A 89 6.26 -1.67 5.61
CA THR A 89 7.10 -2.70 4.99
C THR A 89 6.73 -4.08 5.52
N THR A 90 6.56 -4.22 6.83
CA THR A 90 6.13 -5.48 7.47
C THR A 90 4.75 -5.91 6.96
N ALA A 91 3.83 -4.98 6.74
CA ALA A 91 2.52 -5.30 6.17
C ALA A 91 2.63 -5.85 4.74
N ALA A 92 3.53 -5.28 3.92
CA ALA A 92 3.82 -5.80 2.60
C ALA A 92 4.44 -7.21 2.67
N LEU A 93 5.48 -7.41 3.50
CA LEU A 93 6.13 -8.72 3.69
C LEU A 93 5.14 -9.81 4.11
N LYS A 94 4.26 -9.53 5.09
CA LYS A 94 3.22 -10.46 5.52
C LYS A 94 2.25 -10.88 4.40
N LEU A 95 2.08 -10.05 3.37
CA LEU A 95 1.27 -10.40 2.20
C LEU A 95 2.07 -11.26 1.21
N GLN A 96 3.38 -11.02 1.08
CA GLN A 96 4.28 -11.89 0.31
C GLN A 96 4.38 -13.28 0.93
N ASP A 97 4.52 -13.39 2.25
CA ASP A 97 4.61 -14.68 2.96
C ASP A 97 3.37 -15.56 2.75
N LYS A 98 2.19 -14.92 2.59
CA LYS A 98 0.94 -15.62 2.32
C LYS A 98 0.81 -16.07 0.86
N LEU A 99 1.50 -15.40 -0.05
CA LEU A 99 1.32 -15.56 -1.49
C LEU A 99 1.46 -17.01 -1.99
N PRO A 100 2.44 -17.82 -1.52
CA PRO A 100 2.58 -19.20 -1.96
C PRO A 100 1.34 -20.05 -1.66
N HIS A 101 0.67 -19.78 -0.54
CA HIS A 101 -0.50 -20.53 -0.06
C HIS A 101 -1.81 -20.10 -0.71
N ILE A 102 -1.80 -19.06 -1.55
CA ILE A 102 -2.99 -18.55 -2.22
C ILE A 102 -3.08 -19.12 -3.63
N GLN A 103 -4.11 -19.91 -3.88
CA GLN A 103 -4.41 -20.44 -5.20
C GLN A 103 -5.01 -19.34 -6.09
N ALA A 104 -4.36 -19.05 -7.21
CA ALA A 104 -4.95 -18.21 -8.25
C ALA A 104 -6.11 -18.98 -8.92
N ARG A 105 -7.23 -18.29 -9.14
CA ARG A 105 -8.44 -18.84 -9.78
C ARG A 105 -8.57 -18.43 -11.25
N SER A 106 -7.66 -17.60 -11.73
CA SER A 106 -7.64 -17.03 -13.08
C SER A 106 -6.21 -16.77 -13.57
N LEU A 107 -6.03 -16.59 -14.89
CA LEU A 107 -4.75 -16.15 -15.46
C LEU A 107 -4.34 -14.77 -14.92
N LEU A 108 -5.29 -13.88 -14.68
CA LEU A 108 -5.03 -12.58 -14.04
C LEU A 108 -4.58 -12.74 -12.58
N GLY A 109 -5.05 -13.77 -11.86
CA GLY A 109 -4.51 -14.12 -10.55
C GLY A 109 -3.06 -14.57 -10.62
N ILE A 110 -2.67 -15.35 -11.63
CA ILE A 110 -1.27 -15.73 -11.86
C ILE A 110 -0.42 -14.50 -12.16
N VAL A 111 -0.92 -13.60 -13.03
CA VAL A 111 -0.28 -12.29 -13.29
C VAL A 111 -0.10 -11.53 -11.97
N ALA A 112 -1.10 -11.51 -11.09
CA ALA A 112 -1.02 -10.83 -9.79
C ALA A 112 0.11 -11.39 -8.90
N LYS A 113 0.28 -12.70 -8.84
CA LYS A 113 1.38 -13.32 -8.08
C LYS A 113 2.73 -12.93 -8.65
N LEU A 114 2.87 -12.96 -9.98
CA LEU A 114 4.11 -12.60 -10.66
C LEU A 114 4.45 -11.12 -10.52
N GLU A 115 3.46 -10.22 -10.47
CA GLU A 115 3.67 -8.79 -10.20
C GLU A 115 4.21 -8.55 -8.78
N ILE A 116 3.69 -9.27 -7.78
CA ILE A 116 4.24 -9.23 -6.43
C ILE A 116 5.69 -9.73 -6.45
N ILE A 117 5.95 -10.89 -7.05
CA ILE A 117 7.29 -11.49 -7.10
C ILE A 117 8.28 -10.55 -7.80
N ALA A 118 7.94 -10.01 -8.97
CA ALA A 118 8.80 -9.08 -9.72
C ALA A 118 8.91 -7.66 -9.11
N GLY A 119 8.09 -7.32 -8.12
CA GLY A 119 8.12 -6.03 -7.44
C GLY A 119 8.57 -6.10 -5.98
N ALA A 120 8.65 -7.29 -5.40
CA ALA A 120 9.09 -7.54 -4.02
C ALA A 120 10.53 -7.13 -3.80
N ASP A 121 11.38 -7.27 -4.82
CA ASP A 121 12.82 -7.10 -4.66
C ASP A 121 13.46 -6.57 -5.95
N ARG A 122 13.07 -5.36 -6.35
CA ARG A 122 13.68 -4.66 -7.49
C ARG A 122 15.05 -4.05 -7.17
N ASP A 123 15.47 -4.16 -5.91
CA ASP A 123 16.73 -3.61 -5.40
C ASP A 123 17.77 -4.73 -5.16
N ILE A 124 17.60 -5.91 -5.76
CA ILE A 124 18.63 -6.95 -5.75
C ILE A 124 19.86 -6.43 -6.48
N ASP A 125 21.00 -6.48 -5.81
CA ASP A 125 22.29 -5.93 -6.27
C ASP A 125 22.74 -6.57 -7.60
N ASP A 126 22.47 -7.87 -7.81
CA ASP A 126 22.70 -8.58 -9.09
C ASP A 126 21.37 -9.10 -9.69
N PRO A 127 20.89 -8.52 -10.80
CA PRO A 127 19.65 -8.94 -11.46
C PRO A 127 19.71 -10.36 -12.07
N THR A 128 20.86 -11.04 -12.03
CA THR A 128 21.05 -12.44 -12.48
C THR A 128 21.02 -13.48 -11.36
N ASP A 129 21.13 -13.07 -10.09
CA ASP A 129 21.06 -13.98 -8.93
C ASP A 129 19.71 -14.69 -8.80
N PHE A 130 18.69 -14.12 -9.40
CA PHE A 130 17.36 -14.69 -9.52
C PHE A 130 16.91 -14.65 -10.99
N PRO A 131 16.06 -15.58 -11.46
CA PRO A 131 15.59 -15.61 -12.84
C PRO A 131 14.62 -14.45 -13.21
N TRP A 132 14.87 -13.22 -12.75
CA TRP A 132 14.06 -12.04 -13.04
C TRP A 132 13.86 -11.77 -14.52
N PRO A 133 14.86 -11.90 -15.40
CA PRO A 133 14.63 -11.71 -16.84
C PRO A 133 13.59 -12.70 -17.40
N HIS A 134 13.63 -13.95 -16.92
CA HIS A 134 12.69 -14.99 -17.32
C HIS A 134 11.29 -14.74 -16.77
N ILE A 135 11.18 -14.38 -15.48
CA ILE A 135 9.91 -14.02 -14.84
C ILE A 135 9.28 -12.80 -15.53
N ALA A 136 10.08 -11.78 -15.82
CA ALA A 136 9.62 -10.58 -16.51
C ALA A 136 9.15 -10.88 -17.94
N SER A 137 9.80 -11.81 -18.65
CA SER A 137 9.33 -12.28 -19.96
C SER A 137 7.99 -13.00 -19.86
N VAL A 138 7.87 -13.99 -18.98
CA VAL A 138 6.62 -14.76 -18.76
C VAL A 138 5.48 -13.83 -18.37
N LEU A 139 5.73 -12.88 -17.46
CA LEU A 139 4.74 -11.89 -17.05
C LEU A 139 4.27 -11.02 -18.22
N ARG A 140 5.19 -10.59 -19.09
CA ARG A 140 4.85 -9.79 -20.28
C ARG A 140 3.96 -10.56 -21.25
N ASP A 141 4.27 -11.82 -21.49
CA ASP A 141 3.49 -12.66 -22.40
C ASP A 141 2.11 -13.02 -21.81
N LEU A 142 2.05 -13.33 -20.51
CA LEU A 142 0.77 -13.53 -19.82
C LEU A 142 -0.12 -12.28 -19.86
N LYS A 143 0.45 -11.08 -19.71
CA LYS A 143 -0.31 -9.82 -19.85
C LYS A 143 -0.85 -9.61 -21.27
N LYS A 144 -0.12 -10.05 -22.31
CA LYS A 144 -0.63 -9.98 -23.70
C LYS A 144 -1.80 -10.95 -23.92
N ILE A 145 -1.77 -12.12 -23.29
CA ILE A 145 -2.78 -13.17 -23.47
C ILE A 145 -4.02 -12.92 -22.60
N ALA A 146 -3.82 -12.64 -21.32
CA ALA A 146 -4.90 -12.54 -20.32
C ALA A 146 -5.36 -11.09 -20.06
N GLY A 147 -4.65 -10.10 -20.61
CA GLY A 147 -4.80 -8.70 -20.25
C GLY A 147 -3.92 -8.29 -19.06
N GLY A 148 -3.84 -6.98 -18.83
CA GLY A 148 -3.14 -6.42 -17.68
C GLY A 148 -4.05 -6.24 -16.48
N LEU A 149 -3.49 -6.37 -15.28
CA LEU A 149 -4.16 -5.85 -14.10
C LEU A 149 -4.04 -4.32 -14.12
N PRO A 150 -5.12 -3.58 -13.81
CA PRO A 150 -5.00 -2.16 -13.61
C PRO A 150 -4.08 -1.96 -12.41
N LEU A 151 -2.86 -1.49 -12.68
CA LEU A 151 -1.94 -0.96 -11.68
C LEU A 151 -2.52 0.39 -11.23
N GLU A 152 -3.70 0.37 -10.61
CA GLU A 152 -4.35 1.56 -10.10
C GLU A 152 -3.40 2.18 -9.09
N ARG A 153 -2.81 3.32 -9.49
CA ARG A 153 -2.11 4.18 -8.57
C ARG A 153 -3.14 4.55 -7.49
N PRO A 154 -2.91 4.18 -6.22
CA PRO A 154 -3.89 4.46 -5.18
C PRO A 154 -4.15 5.96 -5.12
N GLU A 155 -5.41 6.35 -4.92
CA GLU A 155 -5.75 7.76 -4.78
C GLU A 155 -4.93 8.38 -3.65
N ARG A 156 -4.53 9.64 -3.85
CA ARG A 156 -3.70 10.35 -2.87
C ARG A 156 -4.36 10.40 -1.48
N SER A 157 -5.67 10.53 -1.43
CA SER A 157 -6.50 10.49 -0.21
C SER A 157 -6.33 9.17 0.55
N VAL A 158 -6.37 8.04 -0.17
CA VAL A 158 -6.18 6.69 0.39
C VAL A 158 -4.77 6.52 0.92
N VAL A 159 -3.76 6.90 0.14
CA VAL A 159 -2.35 6.84 0.58
C VAL A 159 -2.13 7.65 1.84
N GLN A 160 -2.68 8.87 1.91
CA GLN A 160 -2.58 9.71 3.09
C GLN A 160 -3.28 9.09 4.31
N ALA A 161 -4.45 8.48 4.13
CA ALA A 161 -5.15 7.80 5.20
C ALA A 161 -4.34 6.61 5.74
N ASP A 162 -3.75 5.80 4.84
CA ASP A 162 -2.90 4.68 5.23
C ASP A 162 -1.62 5.14 5.92
N CYS A 163 -0.95 6.19 5.42
CA CYS A 163 0.20 6.79 6.11
C CYS A 163 -0.16 7.22 7.54
N LYS A 164 -1.29 7.92 7.73
CA LYS A 164 -1.76 8.33 9.05
C LYS A 164 -2.02 7.13 9.95
N ARG A 165 -2.61 6.06 9.41
CA ARG A 165 -2.86 4.82 10.14
C ARG A 165 -1.57 4.18 10.64
N PHE A 166 -0.55 4.07 9.79
CA PHE A 166 0.75 3.53 10.20
C PHE A 166 1.47 4.44 11.19
N GLN A 167 1.40 5.76 11.02
CA GLN A 167 1.96 6.72 11.97
C GLN A 167 1.28 6.66 13.34
N ALA A 168 -0.05 6.53 13.39
CA ALA A 168 -0.77 6.35 14.65
C ALA A 168 -0.34 5.05 15.35
N LYS A 169 -0.31 3.93 14.62
CA LYS A 169 0.18 2.65 15.15
C LYS A 169 1.62 2.75 15.67
N ALA A 170 2.49 3.44 14.95
CA ALA A 170 3.87 3.67 15.34
C ALA A 170 3.97 4.52 16.61
N ALA A 171 3.19 5.60 16.71
CA ALA A 171 3.14 6.45 17.90
C ALA A 171 2.68 5.67 19.13
N ASP A 172 1.66 4.82 18.99
CA ASP A 172 1.17 3.96 20.07
C ASP A 172 2.27 2.99 20.54
N LEU A 173 2.95 2.31 19.62
CA LEU A 173 4.04 1.38 19.94
C LEU A 173 5.18 2.07 20.69
N LEU A 174 5.65 3.21 20.19
CA LEU A 174 6.71 3.99 20.84
C LEU A 174 6.28 4.52 22.22
N GLY A 175 5.00 4.88 22.37
CA GLY A 175 4.41 5.24 23.66
C GLY A 175 4.48 4.10 24.66
N LEU A 176 4.07 2.90 24.25
CA LEU A 176 4.12 1.68 25.08
C LEU A 176 5.56 1.34 25.50
N GLU A 177 6.53 1.43 24.60
CA GLU A 177 7.94 1.17 24.90
C GLU A 177 8.50 2.17 25.93
N LYS A 178 8.15 3.45 25.81
CA LYS A 178 8.52 4.47 26.80
C LYS A 178 7.92 4.17 28.18
N HIS A 179 6.66 3.74 28.24
CA HIS A 179 6.03 3.36 29.50
C HIS A 179 6.68 2.12 30.13
N ALA A 180 6.96 1.07 29.34
CA ALA A 180 7.63 -0.14 29.80
C ALA A 180 9.04 0.15 30.34
N SER A 181 9.78 1.04 29.67
CA SER A 181 11.12 1.46 30.09
C SER A 181 11.11 2.22 31.42
N LYS A 182 10.12 3.12 31.63
CA LYS A 182 9.93 3.83 32.91
C LYS A 182 9.62 2.88 34.06
N LEU A 183 8.76 1.86 33.84
CA LEU A 183 8.44 0.85 34.85
C LEU A 183 9.67 0.02 35.25
N ARG A 184 10.52 -0.36 34.29
CA ARG A 184 11.77 -1.09 34.59
C ARG A 184 12.76 -0.23 35.39
N LEU A 185 12.87 1.06 35.07
CA LEU A 185 13.77 1.97 35.79
C LEU A 185 13.31 2.24 37.23
N GLY A 186 12.00 2.36 37.45
CA GLY A 186 11.40 2.51 38.78
C GLY A 186 11.56 1.27 39.67
N ALA A 187 11.48 0.06 39.09
CA ALA A 187 11.73 -1.18 39.83
C ALA A 187 13.20 -1.34 40.26
N ALA A 188 14.15 -0.90 39.44
CA ALA A 188 15.58 -0.95 39.75
C ALA A 188 16.00 0.04 40.85
N THR A 189 15.32 1.18 40.99
CA THR A 189 15.62 2.19 42.02
C THR A 189 15.11 1.80 43.42
N VAL A 190 14.05 0.99 43.52
CA VAL A 190 13.48 0.55 44.80
C VAL A 190 14.34 -0.52 45.50
N VAL A 191 15.12 -1.31 44.76
CA VAL A 191 15.96 -2.39 45.32
C VAL A 191 17.27 -1.86 45.94
N GLY A 192 17.65 -0.60 45.71
CA GLY A 192 18.92 -0.02 46.19
C GLY A 192 18.91 0.62 47.58
N THR A 193 17.80 0.58 48.32
CA THR A 193 17.66 1.30 49.62
C THR A 193 17.29 0.36 50.76
N SER A 194 18.12 -0.66 51.01
CA SER A 194 18.06 -1.43 52.25
C SER A 194 19.40 -2.07 52.55
N SER A 195 20.29 -1.33 53.21
CA SER A 195 21.31 -1.86 54.12
C SER A 195 21.79 -0.70 54.98
N GLY A 196 21.15 -0.55 56.15
CA GLY A 196 21.67 0.15 57.32
C GLY A 196 22.07 -0.88 58.37
#